data_AF-A0A4Q6EQT0-F1
#
_entry.id   AF-A0A4Q6EQT0-F1
#
_cell.length_a   1.000
_cell.length_b   1.000
_cell.length_c   1.000
_cell.angle_alpha   90.00
_cell.angle_beta   90.00
_cell.angle_gamma   90.00
#
_symmetry.space_group_name_H-M   'P 1'
#
loop_
_entity.id
_entity.type
_entity.pdbx_description
1 polymer ?
#
loop_
_entity_poly.entity_id
_entity_poly.type
_entity_poly.pdbx_seq_one_letter_code
_entity_poly.pdbx_strand_id
1 'polypeptide(L)'
;MGEMNAVIQKLDEILEAEISGVVRYLHYSLMIKGPNRIPIVKFFRDQATEAFDHAAIIGEKITSLGGHPSLTVTPIKESNRHDVMDILKESLEHERHAAGLYRQLLDLCGDNIALEELCREMIRLEVEHIEEVEKMINR
;
A
#
# COMPACT_ATOMS: atom_id res chain seq x y z
N MET A 1 -24.66 -10.49 9.17
CA MET A 1 -23.54 -10.34 10.13
C MET A 1 -22.24 -10.96 9.62
N GLY A 2 -22.25 -12.10 8.92
CA GLY A 2 -21.00 -12.73 8.42
C GLY A 2 -20.24 -11.93 7.35
N GLU A 3 -20.93 -11.42 6.33
CA GLU A 3 -20.29 -10.73 5.19
C GLU A 3 -19.66 -9.38 5.57
N MET A 4 -20.36 -8.57 6.38
CA MET A 4 -19.82 -7.29 6.87
C MET A 4 -18.55 -7.47 7.70
N ASN A 5 -18.50 -8.52 8.54
CA ASN A 5 -17.31 -8.82 9.33
C ASN A 5 -16.12 -9.20 8.44
N ALA A 6 -16.36 -9.93 7.34
CA ALA A 6 -15.31 -10.27 6.39
C ALA A 6 -14.77 -9.02 5.66
N VAL A 7 -15.65 -8.08 5.29
CA VAL A 7 -15.27 -6.79 4.69
C VAL A 7 -14.41 -5.97 5.67
N ILE A 8 -14.84 -5.82 6.91
CA ILE A 8 -14.08 -5.08 7.94
C ILE A 8 -12.73 -5.72 8.18
N GLN A 9 -12.66 -7.05 8.32
CA GLN A 9 -11.39 -7.76 8.49
C GLN A 9 -10.45 -7.54 7.30
N LYS A 10 -10.97 -7.56 6.07
CA LYS A 10 -10.15 -7.32 4.88
C LYS A 10 -9.65 -5.87 4.81
N LEU A 11 -10.49 -4.91 5.19
CA LEU A 11 -10.09 -3.51 5.31
C LEU A 11 -9.00 -3.33 6.38
N ASP A 12 -9.07 -4.03 7.52
CA ASP A 12 -8.00 -3.99 8.53
C ASP A 12 -6.69 -4.55 7.99
N GLU A 13 -6.70 -5.67 7.26
CA GLU A 13 -5.48 -6.20 6.61
C GLU A 13 -4.87 -5.20 5.62
N ILE A 14 -5.71 -4.49 4.86
CA ILE A 14 -5.27 -3.41 3.96
C ILE A 14 -4.68 -2.26 4.76
N LEU A 15 -5.35 -1.80 5.82
CA LEU A 15 -4.86 -0.71 6.66
C LEU A 15 -3.47 -1.01 7.24
N GLU A 16 -3.27 -2.24 7.72
CA GLU A 16 -1.97 -2.67 8.24
C GLU A 16 -0.90 -2.66 7.14
N ALA A 17 -1.25 -3.04 5.90
CA ALA A 17 -0.34 -2.96 4.76
C ALA A 17 0.01 -1.49 4.42
N GLU A 18 -0.96 -0.59 4.33
CA GLU A 18 -0.75 0.83 4.01
C GLU A 18 0.09 1.55 5.06
N ILE A 19 -0.19 1.35 6.35
CA ILE A 19 0.63 1.92 7.44
C ILE A 19 2.05 1.36 7.39
N SER A 20 2.21 0.08 7.06
CA SER A 20 3.53 -0.51 6.86
C SER A 20 4.24 0.09 5.64
N GLY A 21 3.50 0.46 4.59
CA GLY A 21 3.98 1.21 3.43
C GLY A 21 4.55 2.58 3.79
N VAL A 22 3.86 3.35 4.65
CA VAL A 22 4.37 4.63 5.16
C VAL A 22 5.74 4.46 5.80
N VAL A 23 5.86 3.49 6.71
CA VAL A 23 7.13 3.23 7.42
C VAL A 23 8.21 2.75 6.45
N ARG A 24 7.86 1.83 5.52
CA ARG A 24 8.77 1.29 4.50
C ARG A 24 9.35 2.40 3.63
N TYR A 25 8.50 3.24 3.05
CA TYR A 25 8.93 4.25 2.09
C TYR A 25 9.65 5.41 2.73
N LEU A 26 9.25 5.81 3.94
CA LEU A 26 10.04 6.75 4.72
C LEU A 26 11.44 6.20 4.98
N HIS A 27 11.56 4.95 5.44
CA HIS A 27 12.84 4.30 5.69
C HIS A 27 13.71 4.21 4.44
N TYR A 28 13.18 3.71 3.32
CA TYR A 28 13.93 3.61 2.07
C TYR A 28 14.44 4.97 1.57
N SER A 29 13.67 6.05 1.75
CA SER A 29 14.13 7.40 1.40
C SER A 29 15.38 7.83 2.18
N LEU A 30 15.59 7.30 3.39
CA LEU A 30 16.77 7.57 4.23
C LEU A 30 17.98 6.74 3.80
N MET A 31 17.74 5.54 3.27
CA MET A 31 18.80 4.59 2.94
C MET A 31 19.47 4.87 1.59
N ILE A 32 18.79 5.57 0.67
CA ILE A 32 19.34 5.92 -0.64
C ILE A 32 20.47 6.96 -0.52
N LYS A 33 21.64 6.60 -1.05
CA LYS A 33 22.88 7.39 -1.03
C LYS A 33 23.50 7.46 -2.43
N GLY A 34 24.47 8.36 -2.60
CA GLY A 34 25.23 8.48 -3.85
C GLY A 34 24.67 9.51 -4.85
N PRO A 35 25.26 9.56 -6.07
CA PRO A 35 24.82 10.49 -7.11
C PRO A 35 23.39 10.17 -7.58
N ASN A 36 22.68 11.16 -8.11
CA ASN A 36 21.30 11.05 -8.59
C ASN A 36 20.25 10.65 -7.53
N ARG A 37 20.61 10.62 -6.24
CA ARG A 37 19.69 10.24 -5.16
C ARG A 37 18.47 11.14 -5.00
N ILE A 38 18.59 12.44 -5.33
CA ILE A 38 17.54 13.44 -5.04
C ILE A 38 16.17 13.06 -5.62
N PRO A 39 16.03 12.75 -6.93
CA PRO A 39 14.75 12.34 -7.48
C PRO A 39 14.22 11.03 -6.88
N ILE A 40 15.08 10.05 -6.58
CA ILE A 40 14.68 8.75 -6.04
C ILE A 40 14.20 8.90 -4.58
N VAL A 41 14.89 9.72 -3.79
CA VAL A 41 14.47 10.07 -2.42
C VAL A 41 13.14 10.81 -2.44
N LYS A 42 12.93 11.71 -3.40
CA LYS A 42 11.64 12.39 -3.56
C LYS A 42 10.54 11.38 -3.88
N PHE A 43 10.76 10.50 -4.86
CA PHE A 43 9.82 9.44 -5.23
C PHE A 43 9.34 8.64 -4.01
N PHE A 44 10.27 8.10 -3.20
CA PHE A 44 9.86 7.35 -2.00
C PHE A 44 9.19 8.19 -0.92
N ARG A 45 9.49 9.49 -0.81
CA ARG A 45 8.75 10.36 0.13
C ARG A 45 7.34 10.67 -0.33
N ASP A 46 7.14 10.80 -1.63
CA ASP A 46 5.82 10.98 -2.22
C ASP A 46 5.00 9.69 -1.98
N GLN A 47 5.56 8.51 -2.24
CA GLN A 47 4.91 7.22 -1.96
C GLN A 47 4.59 7.01 -0.48
N ALA A 48 5.45 7.47 0.44
CA ALA A 48 5.15 7.44 1.87
C ALA A 48 3.95 8.33 2.25
N THR A 49 3.73 9.44 1.53
CA THR A 49 2.60 10.35 1.75
C THR A 49 1.33 9.73 1.17
N GLU A 50 1.41 9.12 -0.02
CA GLU A 50 0.30 8.45 -0.68
C GLU A 50 -0.20 7.23 0.13
N ALA A 51 0.71 6.41 0.66
CA ALA A 51 0.36 5.32 1.58
C ALA A 51 -0.33 5.82 2.86
N PHE A 52 0.01 7.02 3.35
CA PHE A 52 -0.69 7.64 4.47
C PHE A 52 -2.12 8.03 4.09
N ASP A 53 -2.29 8.62 2.90
CA ASP A 53 -3.61 9.00 2.39
C ASP A 53 -4.50 7.76 2.18
N HIS A 54 -3.94 6.66 1.66
CA HIS A 54 -4.61 5.36 1.55
C HIS A 54 -5.04 4.83 2.91
N ALA A 55 -4.12 4.79 3.88
CA ALA A 55 -4.42 4.36 5.25
C ALA A 55 -5.55 5.19 5.88
N ALA A 56 -5.57 6.51 5.66
CA ALA A 56 -6.63 7.39 6.16
C ALA A 56 -7.99 7.05 5.53
N ILE A 57 -8.04 6.85 4.21
CA ILE A 57 -9.27 6.47 3.48
C ILE A 57 -9.82 5.14 4.02
N ILE A 58 -8.96 4.15 4.20
CA ILE A 58 -9.35 2.82 4.66
C ILE A 58 -9.76 2.83 6.14
N GLY A 59 -9.06 3.59 6.98
CA GLY A 59 -9.42 3.80 8.38
C GLY A 59 -10.82 4.42 8.53
N GLU A 60 -11.12 5.47 7.76
CA GLU A 60 -12.47 6.08 7.72
C GLU A 60 -13.52 5.09 7.20
N LYS A 61 -13.16 4.24 6.23
CA LYS A 61 -14.09 3.21 5.75
C LYS A 61 -14.40 2.19 6.84
N ILE A 62 -13.41 1.71 7.59
CA ILE A 62 -13.58 0.77 8.70
C ILE A 62 -14.52 1.36 9.76
N THR A 63 -14.28 2.59 10.21
CA THR A 63 -15.11 3.24 11.24
C THR A 63 -16.53 3.49 10.74
N SER A 64 -16.72 3.84 9.46
CA SER A 64 -18.06 4.01 8.86
C SER A 64 -18.91 2.74 8.87
N LEU A 65 -18.26 1.57 8.88
CA LEU A 65 -18.91 0.25 8.96
C LEU A 65 -19.05 -0.25 10.41
N GLY A 66 -18.64 0.56 11.40
CA GLY A 66 -18.68 0.22 12.82
C GLY A 66 -17.51 -0.65 13.30
N GLY A 67 -16.45 -0.78 12.49
CA GLY A 67 -15.22 -1.46 12.87
C GLY A 67 -14.29 -0.60 13.72
N HIS A 68 -13.24 -1.22 14.28
CA HIS A 68 -12.19 -0.54 15.02
C HIS A 68 -10.86 -0.73 14.27
N PRO A 69 -10.34 0.32 13.60
CA PRO A 69 -9.11 0.25 12.83
C PRO A 69 -7.94 -0.34 13.62
N SER A 70 -7.22 -1.27 13.01
CA SER A 70 -5.99 -1.81 13.58
C SER A 70 -4.93 -0.73 13.81
N LEU A 71 -4.11 -0.90 14.86
CA LEU A 71 -2.92 -0.10 15.14
C LEU A 71 -1.63 -0.81 14.74
N THR A 72 -1.74 -1.99 14.13
CA THR A 72 -0.62 -2.88 13.86
C THR A 72 0.17 -2.39 12.65
N VAL A 73 1.50 -2.36 12.80
CA VAL A 73 2.43 -2.26 11.67
C VAL A 73 2.98 -3.66 11.43
N THR A 74 2.68 -4.24 10.27
CA THR A 74 3.17 -5.58 9.95
C THR A 74 4.69 -5.58 9.79
N PRO A 75 5.37 -6.70 10.09
CA PRO A 75 6.81 -6.80 9.91
C PRO A 75 7.23 -6.51 8.45
N ILE A 76 8.00 -5.44 8.28
CA ILE A 76 8.56 -5.05 6.99
C ILE A 76 9.74 -5.96 6.69
N LYS A 77 9.61 -6.79 5.64
CA LYS A 77 10.75 -7.52 5.10
C LYS A 77 11.69 -6.53 4.42
N GLU A 78 12.92 -6.49 4.90
CA GLU A 78 14.04 -5.70 4.38
C GLU A 78 15.27 -6.62 4.31
N SER A 79 15.91 -6.69 3.14
CA SER A 79 17.10 -7.53 2.93
C SER A 79 18.38 -6.98 3.57
N ASN A 80 18.30 -5.78 4.18
CA ASN A 80 19.44 -4.96 4.61
C ASN A 80 20.42 -4.61 3.48
N ARG A 81 19.98 -4.74 2.21
CA ARG A 81 20.72 -4.31 1.03
C ARG A 81 20.09 -3.04 0.49
N HIS A 82 20.82 -1.94 0.58
CA HIS A 82 20.30 -0.61 0.25
C HIS A 82 20.72 -0.09 -1.12
N ASP A 83 21.09 -0.99 -2.02
CA ASP A 83 21.18 -0.65 -3.44
C ASP A 83 19.78 -0.30 -3.95
N VAL A 84 19.68 0.74 -4.77
CA VAL A 84 18.40 1.24 -5.30
C VAL A 84 17.60 0.12 -5.96
N MET A 85 18.26 -0.79 -6.67
CA MET A 85 17.60 -1.92 -7.35
C MET A 85 17.02 -2.95 -6.38
N ASP A 86 17.64 -3.16 -5.22
CA ASP A 86 17.13 -4.07 -4.20
C ASP A 86 15.91 -3.42 -3.51
N ILE A 87 16.02 -2.13 -3.17
CA ILE A 87 14.90 -1.33 -2.63
C ILE A 87 13.70 -1.34 -3.59
N LEU A 88 13.91 -1.09 -4.89
CA LEU A 88 12.82 -1.08 -5.88
C LEU A 88 12.12 -2.44 -6.00
N LYS A 89 12.87 -3.55 -5.91
CA LYS A 89 12.26 -4.90 -5.94
C LYS A 89 11.43 -5.16 -4.69
N GLU A 90 11.93 -4.76 -3.52
CA GLU A 90 11.17 -4.89 -2.26
C GLU A 90 9.89 -4.03 -2.29
N SER A 91 9.95 -2.83 -2.85
CA SER A 91 8.77 -1.99 -3.10
C SER A 91 7.79 -2.64 -4.08
N LEU A 92 8.29 -3.21 -5.19
CA LEU A 92 7.42 -3.89 -6.16
C LEU A 92 6.67 -5.08 -5.55
N GLU A 93 7.31 -5.84 -4.67
CA GLU A 93 6.66 -6.91 -3.93
C GLU A 93 5.56 -6.38 -2.99
N HIS A 94 5.79 -5.22 -2.37
CA HIS A 94 4.81 -4.56 -1.52
C HIS A 94 3.58 -4.10 -2.31
N GLU A 95 3.75 -3.39 -3.43
CA GLU A 95 2.61 -2.91 -4.23
C GLU A 95 1.77 -4.06 -4.79
N ARG A 96 2.43 -5.14 -5.24
CA ARG A 96 1.73 -6.35 -5.69
C ARG A 96 0.92 -6.99 -4.58
N HIS A 97 1.41 -6.93 -3.34
CA HIS A 97 0.68 -7.42 -2.18
C HIS A 97 -0.54 -6.53 -1.88
N ALA A 98 -0.37 -5.20 -1.83
CA ALA A 98 -1.46 -4.24 -1.61
C ALA A 98 -2.55 -4.36 -2.67
N ALA A 99 -2.18 -4.35 -3.96
CA ALA A 99 -3.11 -4.58 -5.07
C ALA A 99 -3.87 -5.92 -4.95
N GLY A 100 -3.20 -6.96 -4.44
CA GLY A 100 -3.80 -8.26 -4.17
C GLY A 100 -4.86 -8.21 -3.07
N LEU A 101 -4.62 -7.45 -2.00
CA LEU A 101 -5.59 -7.25 -0.92
C LEU A 101 -6.82 -6.48 -1.40
N TYR A 102 -6.63 -5.42 -2.18
CA TYR A 102 -7.76 -4.68 -2.76
C TYR A 102 -8.59 -5.50 -3.73
N ARG A 103 -7.97 -6.37 -4.54
CA ARG A 103 -8.71 -7.33 -5.39
C ARG A 103 -9.55 -8.30 -4.57
N GLN A 104 -9.01 -8.79 -3.45
CA GLN A 104 -9.79 -9.65 -2.54
C GLN A 104 -10.94 -8.88 -1.88
N LEU A 105 -10.77 -7.59 -1.57
CA LEU A 105 -11.85 -6.75 -1.06
C LEU A 105 -12.94 -6.52 -2.12
N LEU A 106 -12.55 -6.36 -3.39
CA LEU A 106 -13.48 -6.22 -4.51
C LEU A 106 -14.44 -7.42 -4.59
N ASP A 107 -13.91 -8.63 -4.42
CA ASP A 107 -14.72 -9.87 -4.40
C ASP A 107 -15.73 -9.93 -3.24
N LEU A 108 -15.50 -9.16 -2.17
CA LEU A 108 -16.37 -9.09 -0.99
C LEU A 108 -17.42 -7.97 -1.06
N CYS A 109 -17.42 -7.15 -2.13
CA CYS A 109 -18.28 -5.96 -2.20
C CYS A 109 -19.77 -6.28 -2.32
N GLY A 110 -20.14 -7.42 -2.90
CA GLY A 110 -21.54 -7.76 -3.19
C GLY A 110 -22.23 -6.64 -3.99
N ASP A 111 -23.41 -6.20 -3.54
CA ASP A 111 -24.16 -5.10 -4.19
C ASP A 111 -23.74 -3.69 -3.71
N ASN A 112 -22.68 -3.57 -2.90
CA ASN A 112 -22.21 -2.28 -2.39
C ASN A 112 -21.37 -1.52 -3.43
N ILE A 113 -22.05 -0.84 -4.34
CA ILE A 113 -21.43 -0.07 -5.44
C ILE A 113 -20.39 0.94 -4.91
N ALA A 114 -20.66 1.61 -3.79
CA ALA A 114 -19.73 2.60 -3.25
C ALA A 114 -18.42 1.98 -2.73
N LEU A 115 -18.48 0.77 -2.18
CA LEU A 115 -17.29 0.02 -1.79
C LEU A 115 -16.58 -0.55 -3.03
N GLU A 116 -17.33 -1.01 -4.02
CA GLU A 116 -16.78 -1.51 -5.28
C GLU A 116 -15.96 -0.44 -6.01
N GLU A 117 -16.51 0.77 -6.16
CA GLU A 117 -15.82 1.90 -6.80
C GLU A 117 -14.55 2.31 -6.04
N LEU A 118 -14.61 2.32 -4.69
CA LEU A 118 -13.41 2.53 -3.88
C LEU A 118 -12.34 1.47 -4.18
N CYS A 119 -12.72 0.19 -4.21
CA CYS A 119 -11.77 -0.89 -4.49
C CYS A 119 -11.16 -0.75 -5.89
N ARG A 120 -11.97 -0.42 -6.90
CA ARG A 120 -11.49 -0.24 -8.29
C ARG A 120 -10.48 0.90 -8.40
N GLU A 121 -10.75 2.00 -7.71
CA GLU A 121 -9.84 3.15 -7.68
C GLU A 121 -8.52 2.80 -6.98
N MET A 122 -8.58 2.15 -5.81
CA MET A 122 -7.38 1.71 -5.10
C MET A 122 -6.57 0.70 -5.93
N ILE A 123 -7.23 -0.26 -6.59
CA ILE A 123 -6.55 -1.21 -7.50
C ILE A 123 -5.86 -0.47 -8.65
N ARG A 124 -6.50 0.56 -9.22
CA ARG A 124 -5.92 1.37 -10.29
C ARG A 124 -4.64 2.06 -9.82
N LEU A 125 -4.69 2.74 -8.67
CA LEU A 125 -3.53 3.42 -8.07
C LEU A 125 -2.38 2.44 -7.81
N GLU A 126 -2.65 1.30 -7.16
CA GLU A 126 -1.59 0.31 -6.90
C GLU A 126 -1.01 -0.29 -8.18
N VAL A 127 -1.81 -0.46 -9.24
CA VAL A 127 -1.30 -0.91 -10.54
C VAL A 127 -0.41 0.16 -11.17
N GLU A 128 -0.74 1.45 -11.04
CA GLU A 128 0.11 2.55 -11.51
C GLU A 128 1.45 2.59 -10.76
N HIS A 129 1.44 2.34 -9.45
CA HIS A 129 2.68 2.18 -8.65
C HIS A 129 3.53 1.02 -9.15
N ILE A 130 2.92 -0.16 -9.37
CA ILE A 130 3.59 -1.34 -9.93
C ILE A 130 4.24 -1.01 -11.27
N GLU A 131 3.49 -0.41 -12.19
CA GLU A 131 3.97 -0.07 -13.53
C GLU A 131 5.13 0.94 -13.49
N GLU A 132 5.07 1.93 -12.60
CA GLU A 132 6.14 2.91 -12.45
C GLU A 132 7.41 2.27 -11.89
N VAL A 133 7.31 1.45 -10.83
CA VAL A 133 8.45 0.72 -10.28
C VAL A 133 9.02 -0.26 -11.31
N GLU A 134 8.18 -0.92 -12.11
CA GLU A 134 8.63 -1.79 -13.20
C GLU A 134 9.42 -1.03 -14.27
N LYS A 135 9.02 0.18 -14.64
CA LYS A 135 9.82 1.05 -15.55
C LYS A 135 11.14 1.49 -14.93
N MET A 136 11.19 1.65 -13.61
CA MET A 136 12.44 1.96 -12.91
C MET A 136 13.39 0.75 -12.87
N ILE A 137 12.85 -0.47 -12.84
CA ILE A 137 13.64 -1.72 -12.80
C ILE A 137 14.05 -2.20 -14.19
N ASN A 138 13.10 -2.27 -15.12
CA ASN A 138 13.26 -2.84 -16.45
C ASN A 138 13.36 -1.72 -17.49
N ARG A 139 14.44 -1.75 -18.27
CA ARG A 139 14.64 -0.85 -19.43
C ARG A 139 13.91 -1.35 -20.66
#